data_AF-A0A9P1GAJ3-F1
#
_entry.id   AF-A0A9P1GAJ3-F1
#
_cell.length_a   1.000
_cell.length_b   1.000
_cell.length_c   1.000
_cell.angle_alpha   90.00
_cell.angle_beta   90.00
_cell.angle_gamma   90.00
#
_symmetry.space_group_name_H-M   'P 1'
#
loop_
_entity.id
_entity.type
_entity.pdbx_description
1 polymer ?
#
loop_
_entity_poly.entity_id
_entity_poly.type
_entity_poly.pdbx_seq_one_letter_code
_entity_poly.pdbx_strand_id
1 'polypeptide(L)'
;MAKRARSMALYERFLEAVEQRCSGAPEEEADAIALAKGFLAQHGDKVEAAWQRFGANGKLPPGDTLPASAFNDFYKWTMMPVIRRLEKKTGRIQCTFSANIRDKELNAALLDSAKQDPPGALFQELTNGLKELSQRHFDVPLFQRACDDTGLSWDAETFREVCGADTPRSMVQELDLDPKGTRRLPTKPSDVLVQAFIGVDVKTGQERLFVEATGPWHRVTWLETSMMQVIYESFFRRRMRERYGEEDEHWYAKWLADAFLRGARSVLAAGQSKMRGIIMTGRRTGGLALMLLQGMFIHSSLKDAAGNCLSLGTSSVTAHYWLKDAGVTGELLPPVGGTHAHELSMVSSAVFAELDNKAGSGWLWVQCLFPPKMA
;
A
#
# COMPACT_ATOMS: atom_id res chain seq x y z
N MET A 1 33.49 23.94 18.01
CA MET A 1 32.61 22.94 17.38
C MET A 1 31.16 23.30 17.71
N ALA A 2 30.38 23.76 16.73
CA ALA A 2 28.96 24.03 16.95
C ALA A 2 28.23 22.71 17.25
N LYS A 3 27.50 22.66 18.36
CA LYS A 3 26.62 21.53 18.70
C LYS A 3 25.60 21.42 17.57
N ARG A 4 25.69 20.37 16.75
CA ARG A 4 24.72 20.11 15.68
C ARG A 4 23.35 20.00 16.34
N ALA A 5 22.41 20.87 15.98
CA ALA A 5 21.06 20.85 16.52
C ALA A 5 20.49 19.43 16.34
N ARG A 6 19.95 18.85 17.41
CA ARG A 6 19.29 17.55 17.34
C ARG A 6 18.15 17.69 16.33
N SER A 7 18.20 16.91 15.25
CA SER A 7 17.08 16.88 14.30
C SER A 7 15.85 16.41 15.06
N MET A 8 14.80 17.23 15.08
CA MET A 8 13.54 16.89 15.73
C MET A 8 12.93 15.64 15.10
N ALA A 9 12.40 14.77 15.95
CA ALA A 9 11.71 13.56 15.52
C ALA A 9 10.41 13.91 14.77
N LEU A 10 9.90 12.96 13.95
CA LEU A 10 8.65 13.14 13.21
C LEU A 10 7.48 13.52 14.14
N TYR A 11 7.39 12.88 15.31
CA TYR A 11 6.32 13.11 16.28
C TYR A 11 6.34 14.53 16.86
N GLU A 12 7.52 15.04 17.24
CA GLU A 12 7.67 16.40 17.77
C GLU A 12 7.22 17.45 16.74
N ARG A 13 7.70 17.32 15.49
CA ARG A 13 7.29 18.20 14.37
C ARG A 13 5.79 18.11 14.09
N PHE A 14 5.22 16.92 14.21
CA PHE A 14 3.78 16.71 14.03
C PHE A 14 2.97 17.39 15.12
N LEU A 15 3.38 17.33 16.40
CA LEU A 15 2.70 18.04 17.48
C LEU A 15 2.72 19.56 17.26
N GLU A 16 3.87 20.13 16.89
CA GLU A 16 3.98 21.55 16.53
C GLU A 16 3.04 21.91 15.38
N ALA A 17 3.01 21.07 14.33
CA ALA A 17 2.13 21.27 13.19
C ALA A 17 0.64 21.17 13.55
N VAL A 18 0.25 20.27 14.46
CA VAL A 18 -1.13 20.17 14.97
C VAL A 18 -1.50 21.44 15.71
N GLU A 19 -0.65 21.90 16.63
CA GLU A 19 -0.91 23.14 17.39
C GLU A 19 -1.03 24.35 16.46
N GLN A 20 -0.10 24.52 15.52
CA GLN A 20 -0.15 25.59 14.52
C GLN A 20 -1.45 25.53 13.70
N ARG A 21 -1.84 24.35 13.24
CA ARG A 21 -3.05 24.14 12.44
C ARG A 21 -4.33 24.38 13.24
N CYS A 22 -4.33 24.10 14.54
CA CYS A 22 -5.45 24.37 15.43
C CYS A 22 -5.61 25.85 15.74
N SER A 23 -4.52 26.61 15.92
CA SER A 23 -4.60 28.05 16.22
C SER A 23 -5.24 28.89 15.11
N GLY A 24 -5.15 28.43 13.86
CA GLY A 24 -5.75 29.10 12.69
C GLY A 24 -7.02 28.43 12.16
N ALA A 25 -7.58 27.46 12.88
CA ALA A 25 -8.74 26.73 12.41
C ALA A 25 -10.05 27.53 12.62
N PRO A 26 -11.03 27.39 11.73
CA PRO A 26 -12.32 28.05 11.89
C PRO A 26 -13.17 27.33 12.95
N GLU A 27 -14.17 28.03 13.50
CA GLU A 27 -14.99 27.55 14.62
C GLU A 27 -15.73 26.25 14.30
N GLU A 28 -16.13 26.03 13.04
CA GLU A 28 -16.78 24.78 12.62
C GLU A 28 -15.90 23.52 12.74
N GLU A 29 -14.59 23.67 12.98
CA GLU A 29 -13.68 22.55 13.23
C GLU A 29 -13.43 22.30 14.73
N ALA A 30 -14.06 23.05 15.64
CA ALA A 30 -13.81 22.97 17.08
C ALA A 30 -13.96 21.55 17.65
N ASP A 31 -15.02 20.82 17.29
CA ASP A 31 -15.25 19.45 17.76
C ASP A 31 -14.18 18.48 17.26
N ALA A 32 -13.77 18.63 15.99
CA ALA A 32 -12.74 17.78 15.39
C ALA A 32 -11.37 18.04 16.03
N ILE A 33 -11.07 19.30 16.35
CA ILE A 33 -9.86 19.70 17.06
C ILE A 33 -9.88 19.17 18.49
N ALA A 34 -10.99 19.32 19.20
CA ALA A 34 -11.14 18.80 20.56
C ALA A 34 -10.94 17.28 20.60
N LEU A 35 -11.55 16.55 19.66
CA LEU A 35 -11.37 15.10 19.53
C LEU A 35 -9.92 14.72 19.25
N ALA A 36 -9.28 15.38 18.28
CA ALA A 36 -7.89 15.12 17.90
C ALA A 36 -6.91 15.42 19.05
N LYS A 37 -7.06 16.56 19.72
CA LYS A 37 -6.24 16.94 20.88
C LYS A 37 -6.46 16.01 22.06
N GLY A 38 -7.71 15.62 22.33
CA GLY A 38 -8.04 14.65 23.37
C GLY A 38 -7.34 13.30 23.15
N PHE A 39 -7.38 12.80 21.90
CA PHE A 39 -6.66 11.58 21.52
C PHE A 39 -5.14 11.72 21.74
N LEU A 40 -4.52 12.80 21.27
CA LEU A 40 -3.07 12.99 21.41
C LEU A 40 -2.64 13.18 22.87
N ALA A 41 -3.46 13.86 23.69
CA ALA A 41 -3.21 14.00 25.11
C ALA A 41 -3.25 12.64 25.85
N GLN A 42 -4.15 11.75 25.44
CA GLN A 42 -4.33 10.44 26.07
C GLN A 42 -3.36 9.36 25.55
N HIS A 43 -3.01 9.40 24.26
CA HIS A 43 -2.32 8.31 23.56
C HIS A 43 -1.09 8.76 22.76
N GLY A 44 -0.62 9.99 22.98
CA GLY A 44 0.52 10.57 22.27
C GLY A 44 1.80 9.73 22.38
N ASP A 45 2.06 9.16 23.55
CA ASP A 45 3.19 8.26 23.81
C ASP A 45 3.17 7.01 22.91
N LYS A 46 1.98 6.47 22.62
CA LYS A 46 1.80 5.32 21.71
C LYS A 46 2.04 5.71 20.26
N VAL A 47 1.60 6.91 19.85
CA VAL A 47 1.91 7.46 18.53
C VAL A 47 3.40 7.66 18.36
N GLU A 48 4.05 8.27 19.36
CA GLU A 48 5.51 8.46 19.36
C GLU A 48 6.24 7.12 19.23
N ALA A 49 5.92 6.14 20.08
CA ALA A 49 6.54 4.81 20.05
C ALA A 49 6.36 4.13 18.68
N ALA A 50 5.16 4.16 18.11
CA ALA A 50 4.90 3.60 16.78
C ALA A 50 5.69 4.32 15.67
N TRP A 51 6.00 5.60 15.86
CA TRP A 51 6.69 6.43 14.88
C TRP A 51 8.21 6.53 15.04
N GLN A 52 8.80 5.96 16.09
CA GLN A 52 10.26 5.98 16.33
C GLN A 52 11.10 5.46 15.14
N ARG A 53 10.50 4.62 14.28
CA ARG A 53 11.12 4.04 13.09
C ARG A 53 11.12 4.95 11.85
N PHE A 54 10.48 6.12 11.88
CA PHE A 54 10.40 7.02 10.72
C PHE A 54 11.26 8.26 10.91
N GLY A 55 11.90 8.69 9.82
CA GLY A 55 12.49 10.01 9.72
C GLY A 55 11.42 11.11 9.62
N ALA A 56 11.84 12.37 9.67
CA ALA A 56 10.96 13.54 9.59
C ALA A 56 10.14 13.61 8.29
N ASN A 57 10.57 12.93 7.22
CA ASN A 57 9.88 12.82 5.93
C ASN A 57 8.84 11.67 5.86
N GLY A 58 8.64 10.94 6.96
CA GLY A 58 7.73 9.78 7.04
C GLY A 58 8.25 8.49 6.42
N LYS A 59 9.51 8.46 5.97
CA LYS A 59 10.16 7.26 5.43
C LYS A 59 11.00 6.57 6.50
N LEU A 60 11.32 5.30 6.28
CA LEU A 60 12.32 4.61 7.09
C LEU A 60 13.72 5.24 6.88
N PRO A 61 14.62 5.17 7.88
CA PRO A 61 16.01 5.57 7.74
C PRO A 61 16.73 4.81 6.60
N PRO A 62 17.79 5.39 6.01
CA PRO A 62 18.62 4.69 5.03
C PRO A 62 19.16 3.36 5.60
N GLY A 63 18.97 2.27 4.86
CA GLY A 63 19.36 0.92 5.26
C GLY A 63 18.20 0.05 5.75
N ASP A 64 17.14 0.67 6.26
CA ASP A 64 15.93 -0.04 6.66
C ASP A 64 15.01 -0.24 5.45
N THR A 65 14.37 -1.40 5.35
CA THR A 65 13.47 -1.74 4.25
C THR A 65 12.08 -2.08 4.74
N LEU A 66 11.08 -1.78 3.92
CA LEU A 66 9.71 -2.20 4.17
C LEU A 66 9.56 -3.70 3.90
N PRO A 67 8.78 -4.44 4.70
CA PRO A 67 8.45 -5.82 4.38
C PRO A 67 7.58 -5.89 3.12
N ALA A 68 7.53 -7.05 2.45
CA ALA A 68 6.66 -7.26 1.29
C ALA A 68 5.15 -7.11 1.63
N SER A 69 4.78 -7.29 2.90
CA SER A 69 3.43 -7.03 3.42
C SER A 69 3.07 -5.54 3.49
N ALA A 70 4.04 -4.62 3.37
CA ALA A 70 3.78 -3.19 3.48
C ALA A 70 2.82 -2.76 2.37
N PHE A 71 1.80 -1.97 2.73
CA PHE A 71 0.76 -1.48 1.83
C PHE A 71 -0.16 -2.55 1.22
N ASN A 72 0.05 -3.83 1.53
CA ASN A 72 -0.86 -4.90 1.13
C ASN A 72 -2.08 -4.97 2.06
N ASP A 73 -3.23 -5.16 1.43
CA ASP A 73 -4.51 -5.36 2.11
C ASP A 73 -4.67 -6.84 2.49
N PHE A 74 -5.36 -7.11 3.59
CA PHE A 74 -5.52 -8.44 4.17
C PHE A 74 -6.18 -9.45 3.22
N TYR A 75 -6.93 -8.98 2.23
CA TYR A 75 -7.53 -9.87 1.23
C TYR A 75 -6.49 -10.75 0.53
N LYS A 76 -5.25 -10.29 0.38
CA LYS A 76 -4.16 -11.09 -0.21
C LYS A 76 -3.88 -12.36 0.61
N TRP A 77 -3.98 -12.28 1.94
CA TRP A 77 -3.87 -13.45 2.81
C TRP A 77 -5.03 -14.43 2.61
N THR A 78 -6.25 -13.89 2.55
CA THR A 78 -7.47 -14.71 2.38
C THR A 78 -7.55 -15.39 1.01
N MET A 79 -6.99 -14.75 -0.02
CA MET A 79 -6.99 -15.27 -1.38
C MET A 79 -5.93 -16.35 -1.62
N MET A 80 -4.82 -16.32 -0.89
CA MET A 80 -3.67 -17.17 -1.16
C MET A 80 -3.97 -18.68 -1.16
N PRO A 81 -4.75 -19.24 -0.20
CA PRO A 81 -5.10 -20.66 -0.24
C PRO A 81 -5.85 -21.04 -1.50
N VAL A 82 -6.72 -20.15 -2.01
CA VAL A 82 -7.47 -20.39 -3.24
C VAL A 82 -6.54 -20.31 -4.45
N ILE A 83 -5.72 -19.27 -4.55
CA ILE A 83 -4.73 -19.11 -5.64
C ILE A 83 -3.84 -20.36 -5.74
N ARG A 84 -3.27 -20.80 -4.61
CA ARG A 84 -2.37 -21.96 -4.57
C ARG A 84 -3.08 -23.26 -4.95
N ARG A 85 -4.32 -23.45 -4.50
CA ARG A 85 -5.11 -24.64 -4.89
C ARG A 85 -5.41 -24.65 -6.39
N LEU A 86 -5.67 -23.49 -6.99
CA LEU A 86 -5.86 -23.38 -8.44
C LEU A 86 -4.58 -23.69 -9.20
N GLU A 87 -3.45 -23.08 -8.83
CA GLU A 87 -2.14 -23.35 -9.46
C GLU A 87 -1.71 -24.82 -9.33
N LYS A 88 -1.98 -25.48 -8.20
CA LYS A 88 -1.73 -26.92 -8.03
C LYS A 88 -2.57 -27.77 -9.01
N LYS A 89 -3.79 -27.34 -9.34
CA LYS A 89 -4.70 -28.07 -10.24
C LYS A 89 -4.44 -27.80 -11.72
N THR A 90 -4.11 -26.57 -12.08
CA THR A 90 -4.00 -26.13 -13.50
C THR A 90 -2.56 -26.04 -13.99
N GLY A 91 -1.59 -26.29 -13.11
CA GLY A 91 -0.22 -25.87 -13.32
C GLY A 91 -0.04 -24.39 -13.02
N ARG A 92 1.20 -23.92 -13.19
CA ARG A 92 1.60 -22.55 -12.87
C ARG A 92 0.77 -21.54 -13.68
N ILE A 93 0.06 -20.66 -12.98
CA ILE A 93 -0.67 -19.54 -13.58
C ILE A 93 0.26 -18.33 -13.60
N GLN A 94 0.54 -17.81 -14.78
CA GLN A 94 1.32 -16.60 -14.96
C GLN A 94 0.39 -15.42 -15.19
N CYS A 95 0.59 -14.34 -14.44
CA CYS A 95 -0.23 -13.13 -14.51
C CYS A 95 0.65 -11.90 -14.77
N THR A 96 0.07 -10.91 -15.44
CA THR A 96 0.60 -9.55 -15.52
C THR A 96 -0.36 -8.59 -14.85
N PHE A 97 0.14 -7.86 -13.86
CA PHE A 97 -0.57 -6.75 -13.22
C PHE A 97 -0.07 -5.47 -13.85
N SER A 98 -0.97 -4.69 -14.44
CA SER A 98 -0.65 -3.44 -15.14
C SER A 98 -1.31 -2.28 -14.41
N ALA A 99 -0.51 -1.33 -13.92
CA ALA A 99 -1.02 -0.18 -13.20
C ALA A 99 -1.58 0.84 -14.19
N ASN A 100 -2.91 1.00 -14.19
CA ASN A 100 -3.58 1.97 -15.06
C ASN A 100 -3.76 3.33 -14.35
N ILE A 101 -2.96 4.31 -14.75
CA ILE A 101 -3.05 5.70 -14.27
C ILE A 101 -4.14 6.43 -15.05
N ARG A 102 -5.33 6.55 -14.44
CA ARG A 102 -6.53 7.14 -15.06
C ARG A 102 -6.59 8.66 -15.01
N ASP A 103 -5.80 9.29 -14.15
CA ASP A 103 -5.69 10.74 -14.11
C ASP A 103 -4.87 11.19 -15.32
N LYS A 104 -5.50 12.00 -16.19
CA LYS A 104 -4.92 12.40 -17.48
C LYS A 104 -3.68 13.27 -17.30
N GLU A 105 -3.71 14.20 -16.35
CA GLU A 105 -2.60 15.12 -16.09
C GLU A 105 -1.41 14.36 -15.52
N LEU A 106 -1.66 13.43 -14.59
CA LEU A 106 -0.62 12.60 -14.01
C LEU A 106 -0.01 11.65 -15.05
N ASN A 107 -0.82 11.05 -15.90
CA ASN A 107 -0.35 10.18 -16.97
C ASN A 107 0.55 10.96 -17.96
N ALA A 108 0.08 12.13 -18.42
CA ALA A 108 0.86 13.01 -19.29
C ALA A 108 2.18 13.43 -18.63
N ALA A 109 2.15 13.88 -17.37
CA ALA A 109 3.35 14.31 -16.66
C ALA A 109 4.38 13.19 -16.49
N LEU A 110 3.95 11.94 -16.26
CA LEU A 110 4.86 10.79 -16.22
C LEU A 110 5.42 10.45 -17.59
N LEU A 111 4.58 10.46 -18.63
CA LEU A 111 5.00 10.20 -20.00
C LEU A 111 6.03 11.24 -20.47
N ASP A 112 5.75 12.52 -20.26
CA ASP A 112 6.64 13.63 -20.60
C ASP A 112 7.97 13.51 -19.83
N SER A 113 7.90 13.17 -18.53
CA SER A 113 9.10 12.92 -17.74
C SER A 113 9.89 11.71 -18.25
N ALA A 114 9.23 10.65 -18.71
CA ALA A 114 9.88 9.44 -19.21
C ALA A 114 10.52 9.63 -20.61
N LYS A 115 9.98 10.55 -21.43
CA LYS A 115 10.49 10.88 -22.78
C LYS A 115 11.75 11.75 -22.78
N GLN A 116 12.06 12.42 -21.67
CA GLN A 116 13.27 13.24 -21.55
C GLN A 116 14.54 12.39 -21.67
N ASP A 117 15.64 13.01 -22.11
CA ASP A 117 16.95 12.36 -22.23
C ASP A 117 18.03 13.22 -21.53
N PRO A 118 18.44 12.88 -20.29
CA PRO A 118 18.01 11.73 -19.49
C PRO A 118 16.56 11.86 -18.97
N PRO A 119 15.91 10.77 -18.52
CA PRO A 119 14.55 10.83 -17.97
C PRO A 119 14.44 11.82 -16.81
N GLY A 120 13.34 12.56 -16.76
CA GLY A 120 13.10 13.63 -15.79
C GLY A 120 12.88 13.14 -14.36
N ALA A 121 12.89 14.10 -13.42
CA ALA A 121 12.85 13.83 -11.98
C ALA A 121 11.65 12.97 -11.54
N LEU A 122 10.44 13.19 -12.10
CA LEU A 122 9.26 12.44 -11.70
C LEU A 122 9.36 10.95 -12.08
N PHE A 123 9.89 10.63 -13.27
CA PHE A 123 10.16 9.25 -13.67
C PHE A 123 11.31 8.65 -12.85
N GLN A 124 12.35 9.43 -12.51
CA GLN A 124 13.40 8.98 -11.60
C GLN A 124 12.85 8.63 -10.20
N GLU A 125 11.96 9.44 -9.64
CA GLU A 125 11.28 9.15 -8.37
C GLU A 125 10.47 7.85 -8.43
N LEU A 126 9.69 7.67 -9.51
CA LEU A 126 8.96 6.43 -9.75
C LEU A 126 9.89 5.22 -9.82
N THR A 127 10.95 5.30 -10.62
CA THR A 127 11.89 4.17 -10.80
C THR A 127 12.67 3.86 -9.53
N ASN A 128 13.00 4.86 -8.71
CA ASN A 128 13.60 4.64 -7.40
C ASN A 128 12.64 3.88 -6.47
N GLY A 129 11.38 4.30 -6.40
CA GLY A 129 10.36 3.58 -5.63
C GLY A 129 10.11 2.15 -6.14
N LEU A 130 10.14 1.93 -7.46
CA LEU A 130 10.02 0.58 -8.05
C LEU A 130 11.26 -0.28 -7.74
N LYS A 131 12.47 0.29 -7.72
CA LYS A 131 13.69 -0.41 -7.32
C LYS A 131 13.64 -0.87 -5.88
N GLU A 132 13.12 -0.04 -4.97
CA GLU A 132 12.92 -0.38 -3.55
C GLU A 132 12.03 -1.62 -3.37
N LEU A 133 11.13 -1.94 -4.31
CA LEU A 133 10.31 -3.15 -4.25
C LEU A 133 11.15 -4.44 -4.31
N SER A 134 12.33 -4.42 -4.94
CA SER A 134 13.24 -5.57 -4.98
C SER A 134 13.94 -5.81 -3.64
N GLN A 135 13.98 -4.82 -2.77
CA GLN A 135 14.57 -4.90 -1.44
C GLN A 135 13.56 -5.36 -0.38
N ARG A 136 12.26 -5.40 -0.71
CA ARG A 136 11.21 -5.85 0.21
C ARG A 136 11.15 -7.37 0.23
N HIS A 137 11.36 -7.94 1.41
CA HIS A 137 11.35 -9.37 1.62
C HIS A 137 10.05 -9.83 2.29
N PHE A 138 9.62 -11.04 1.96
CA PHE A 138 8.52 -11.69 2.67
C PHE A 138 9.00 -12.15 4.05
N ASP A 139 8.47 -11.51 5.10
CA ASP A 139 8.75 -11.82 6.50
C ASP A 139 7.91 -13.03 6.94
N VAL A 140 8.53 -14.22 6.93
CA VAL A 140 7.86 -15.48 7.30
C VAL A 140 7.22 -15.40 8.69
N PRO A 141 7.92 -14.97 9.76
CA PRO A 141 7.29 -14.76 11.07
C PRO A 141 6.02 -13.90 11.04
N LEU A 142 6.04 -12.75 10.35
CA LEU A 142 4.87 -11.87 10.26
C LEU A 142 3.71 -12.58 9.54
N PHE A 143 3.97 -13.28 8.45
CA PHE A 143 2.94 -13.97 7.69
C PHE A 143 2.36 -15.15 8.47
N GLN A 144 3.18 -15.93 9.17
CA GLN A 144 2.72 -17.02 10.03
C GLN A 144 1.85 -16.48 11.17
N ARG A 145 2.31 -15.42 11.84
CA ARG A 145 1.54 -14.75 12.90
C ARG A 145 0.19 -14.23 12.39
N ALA A 146 0.15 -13.66 11.19
CA ALA A 146 -1.09 -13.23 10.54
C ALA A 146 -2.05 -14.40 10.31
N CYS A 147 -1.56 -15.54 9.85
CA CYS A 147 -2.35 -16.75 9.68
C CYS A 147 -2.87 -17.28 11.01
N ASP A 148 -2.02 -17.36 12.03
CA ASP A 148 -2.35 -17.89 13.35
C ASP A 148 -3.41 -17.01 14.06
N ASP A 149 -3.20 -15.69 14.09
CA ASP A 149 -4.12 -14.74 14.74
C ASP A 149 -5.50 -14.69 14.06
N THR A 150 -5.60 -15.08 12.78
CA THR A 150 -6.85 -14.99 11.99
C THR A 150 -7.48 -16.33 11.67
N GLY A 151 -6.85 -17.44 12.06
CA GLY A 151 -7.30 -18.79 11.73
C GLY A 151 -7.19 -19.17 10.25
N LEU A 152 -6.42 -18.42 9.46
CA LEU A 152 -6.16 -18.77 8.06
C LEU A 152 -5.14 -19.92 8.01
N SER A 153 -5.49 -21.01 7.33
CA SER A 153 -4.58 -22.15 7.17
C SER A 153 -3.80 -22.06 5.86
N TRP A 154 -2.53 -21.67 5.96
CA TRP A 154 -1.55 -21.84 4.89
C TRP A 154 -0.73 -23.09 5.15
N ASP A 155 -0.58 -23.95 4.15
CA ASP A 155 0.30 -25.13 4.26
C ASP A 155 1.79 -24.72 4.16
N ALA A 156 2.67 -25.59 4.64
CA ALA A 156 4.12 -25.33 4.64
C ALA A 156 4.69 -25.08 3.22
N GLU A 157 4.06 -25.70 2.20
CA GLU A 157 4.42 -25.47 0.80
C GLU A 157 4.04 -24.05 0.36
N THR A 158 2.87 -23.54 0.75
CA THR A 158 2.43 -22.18 0.45
C THR A 158 3.35 -21.14 1.06
N PHE A 159 3.75 -21.32 2.33
CA PHE A 159 4.77 -20.46 2.94
C PHE A 159 6.09 -20.50 2.15
N ARG A 160 6.56 -21.69 1.78
CA ARG A 160 7.79 -21.84 1.01
C ARG A 160 7.74 -21.16 -0.36
N GLU A 161 6.62 -21.30 -1.05
CA GLU A 161 6.43 -20.73 -2.39
C GLU A 161 6.23 -19.21 -2.37
N VAL A 162 5.53 -18.67 -1.37
CA VAL A 162 5.34 -17.22 -1.25
C VAL A 162 6.58 -16.56 -0.66
N CYS A 163 6.99 -17.04 0.52
CA CYS A 163 7.96 -16.35 1.37
C CYS A 163 9.40 -16.82 1.18
N GLY A 164 9.62 -18.00 0.56
CA GLY A 164 10.94 -18.65 0.49
C GLY A 164 11.13 -19.72 1.56
N ALA A 165 12.14 -20.57 1.37
CA ALA A 165 12.51 -21.63 2.32
C ALA A 165 13.53 -21.10 3.34
N ASP A 166 14.82 -21.16 3.00
CA ASP A 166 15.92 -20.81 3.89
C ASP A 166 16.29 -19.32 3.81
N THR A 167 16.08 -18.71 2.64
CA THR A 167 16.31 -17.29 2.41
C THR A 167 14.97 -16.61 2.14
N PRO A 168 14.62 -15.54 2.89
CA PRO A 168 13.45 -14.73 2.60
C PRO A 168 13.47 -14.31 1.14
N ARG A 169 12.35 -14.52 0.45
CA ARG A 169 12.24 -14.19 -0.96
C ARG A 169 11.94 -12.70 -1.11
N SER A 170 12.57 -12.05 -2.08
CA SER A 170 12.22 -10.67 -2.44
C SER A 170 10.86 -10.62 -3.16
N MET A 171 10.18 -9.49 -3.11
CA MET A 171 8.94 -9.27 -3.85
C MET A 171 9.18 -9.17 -5.36
N VAL A 172 10.35 -8.69 -5.78
CA VAL A 172 10.77 -8.53 -7.17
C VAL A 172 12.17 -9.12 -7.36
N GLN A 173 12.36 -9.92 -8.42
CA GLN A 173 13.65 -10.54 -8.77
C GLN A 173 14.31 -9.84 -9.97
N GLU A 174 13.51 -9.33 -10.90
CA GLU A 174 13.99 -8.67 -12.10
C GLU A 174 13.37 -7.27 -12.22
N LEU A 175 14.17 -6.30 -12.64
CA LEU A 175 13.74 -4.93 -12.90
C LEU A 175 14.11 -4.54 -14.33
N ASP A 176 13.16 -3.96 -15.05
CA ASP A 176 13.38 -3.39 -16.39
C ASP A 176 12.72 -2.01 -16.47
N LEU A 177 13.48 -0.98 -16.08
CA LEU A 177 12.98 0.38 -15.86
C LEU A 177 13.47 1.36 -16.93
N ASP A 178 13.80 0.84 -18.13
CA ASP A 178 14.14 1.66 -19.29
C ASP A 178 12.85 2.13 -19.98
N PRO A 179 12.55 3.45 -20.02
CA PRO A 179 11.35 3.95 -20.68
C PRO A 179 11.35 3.68 -22.20
N LYS A 180 12.53 3.47 -22.81
CA LYS A 180 12.69 3.08 -24.23
C LYS A 180 12.73 1.56 -24.42
N GLY A 181 12.65 0.80 -23.33
CA GLY A 181 12.60 -0.65 -23.32
C GLY A 181 11.31 -1.20 -23.96
N THR A 182 11.29 -2.51 -24.15
CA THR A 182 10.11 -3.21 -24.69
C THR A 182 9.58 -4.22 -23.70
N ARG A 183 8.27 -4.48 -23.79
CA ARG A 183 7.63 -5.44 -22.90
C ARG A 183 8.27 -6.82 -23.04
N ARG A 184 8.63 -7.43 -21.92
CA ARG A 184 9.15 -8.81 -21.90
C ARG A 184 8.62 -9.63 -20.72
N LEU A 185 8.85 -10.94 -20.80
CA LEU A 185 8.61 -11.89 -19.72
C LEU A 185 9.81 -11.95 -18.76
N PRO A 186 9.62 -12.39 -17.50
CA PRO A 186 10.73 -12.72 -16.62
C PRO A 186 11.60 -13.81 -17.25
N THR A 187 12.91 -13.74 -16.99
CA THR A 187 13.92 -14.66 -17.51
C THR A 187 13.68 -16.08 -16.98
N LYS A 188 13.27 -16.20 -15.71
CA LYS A 188 12.84 -17.47 -15.12
C LYS A 188 11.33 -17.46 -14.88
N PRO A 189 10.61 -18.53 -15.20
CA PRO A 189 9.15 -18.58 -14.97
C PRO A 189 8.74 -18.52 -13.48
N SER A 190 9.68 -18.62 -12.53
CA SER A 190 9.44 -18.47 -11.08
C SER A 190 9.60 -17.04 -10.58
N ASP A 191 10.22 -16.19 -11.40
CA ASP A 191 10.67 -14.86 -11.00
C ASP A 191 9.57 -13.84 -11.28
N VAL A 192 9.62 -12.76 -10.53
CA VAL A 192 8.75 -11.61 -10.72
C VAL A 192 9.57 -10.49 -11.34
N LEU A 193 9.14 -10.07 -12.53
CA LEU A 193 9.67 -8.93 -13.27
C LEU A 193 8.77 -7.72 -13.05
N VAL A 194 9.30 -6.62 -12.53
CA VAL A 194 8.67 -5.31 -12.58
C VAL A 194 9.32 -4.49 -13.69
N GLN A 195 8.50 -3.91 -14.56
CA GLN A 195 8.95 -3.14 -15.70
C GLN A 195 8.21 -1.82 -15.86
N ALA A 196 8.90 -0.80 -16.39
CA ALA A 196 8.33 0.50 -16.70
C ALA A 196 8.81 0.97 -18.08
N PHE A 197 7.93 1.02 -19.07
CA PHE A 197 8.26 1.30 -20.47
C PHE A 197 7.18 2.13 -21.17
N ILE A 198 7.54 2.89 -22.20
CA ILE A 198 6.58 3.61 -23.05
C ILE A 198 6.07 2.66 -24.13
N GLY A 199 4.75 2.61 -24.31
CA GLY A 199 4.13 1.80 -25.36
C GLY A 199 2.84 2.45 -25.85
N VAL A 200 2.25 1.84 -26.89
CA VAL A 200 0.95 2.26 -27.43
C VAL A 200 -0.16 1.41 -26.81
N ASP A 201 -1.14 2.05 -26.18
CA ASP A 201 -2.33 1.33 -25.70
C ASP A 201 -3.16 0.86 -26.90
N VAL A 202 -3.37 -0.45 -27.01
CA VAL A 202 -4.06 -1.07 -28.15
C VAL A 202 -5.52 -0.59 -28.28
N LYS A 203 -6.16 -0.16 -27.19
CA LYS A 203 -7.56 0.30 -27.21
C LYS A 203 -7.68 1.76 -27.64
N THR A 204 -6.75 2.61 -27.23
CA THR A 204 -6.83 4.05 -27.49
C THR A 204 -5.93 4.52 -28.63
N GLY A 205 -4.94 3.72 -29.02
CA GLY A 205 -3.89 4.11 -29.97
C GLY A 205 -2.94 5.18 -29.42
N GLN A 206 -3.05 5.55 -28.13
CA GLN A 206 -2.24 6.59 -27.52
C GLN A 206 -0.99 6.01 -26.86
N GLU A 207 0.11 6.73 -26.97
CA GLU A 207 1.30 6.44 -26.16
C GLU A 207 1.00 6.67 -24.67
N ARG A 208 1.52 5.80 -23.83
CA ARG A 208 1.52 5.98 -22.37
C ARG A 208 2.71 5.27 -21.74
N LEU A 209 2.99 5.62 -20.49
CA LEU A 209 3.86 4.83 -19.66
C LEU A 209 3.10 3.62 -19.09
N PHE A 210 3.63 2.43 -19.32
CA PHE A 210 3.18 1.18 -18.71
C PHE A 210 4.04 0.88 -17.50
N VAL A 211 3.41 0.50 -16.40
CA VAL A 211 4.10 0.00 -15.20
C VAL A 211 3.50 -1.35 -14.88
N GLU A 212 4.25 -2.41 -15.12
CA GLU A 212 3.75 -3.78 -15.09
C GLU A 212 4.57 -4.67 -14.17
N ALA A 213 3.92 -5.62 -13.51
CA ALA A 213 4.56 -6.75 -12.86
C ALA A 213 4.10 -8.06 -13.49
N THR A 214 5.04 -8.92 -13.87
CA THR A 214 4.74 -10.22 -14.49
C THR A 214 5.43 -11.34 -13.72
N GLY A 215 4.71 -12.41 -13.42
CA GLY A 215 5.24 -13.58 -12.72
C GLY A 215 4.15 -14.57 -12.32
N PRO A 216 4.47 -15.57 -11.48
CA PRO A 216 3.48 -16.49 -10.91
C PRO A 216 2.41 -15.74 -10.12
N TRP A 217 1.15 -16.14 -10.22
CA TRP A 217 0.03 -15.42 -9.60
C TRP A 217 0.19 -15.22 -8.09
N HIS A 218 0.53 -16.28 -7.36
CA HIS A 218 0.77 -16.23 -5.91
C HIS A 218 1.91 -15.27 -5.49
N ARG A 219 2.74 -14.81 -6.43
CA ARG A 219 3.85 -13.88 -6.19
C ARG A 219 3.51 -12.47 -6.63
N VAL A 220 2.95 -12.32 -7.83
CA VAL A 220 2.68 -11.00 -8.42
C VAL A 220 1.46 -10.31 -7.80
N THR A 221 0.53 -11.06 -7.18
CA THR A 221 -0.65 -10.46 -6.53
C THR A 221 -0.28 -9.43 -5.45
N TRP A 222 0.86 -9.62 -4.75
CA TRP A 222 1.39 -8.72 -3.72
C TRP A 222 1.86 -7.36 -4.27
N LEU A 223 2.06 -7.26 -5.58
CA LEU A 223 2.53 -6.05 -6.23
C LEU A 223 1.40 -5.11 -6.63
N GLU A 224 0.14 -5.54 -6.64
CA GLU A 224 -0.99 -4.66 -7.00
C GLU A 224 -0.99 -3.38 -6.16
N THR A 225 -1.06 -3.52 -4.84
CA THR A 225 -1.14 -2.40 -3.91
C THR A 225 0.21 -1.70 -3.74
N SER A 226 1.31 -2.47 -3.70
CA SER A 226 2.66 -1.94 -3.54
C SER A 226 3.10 -1.08 -4.72
N MET A 227 2.85 -1.50 -5.96
CA MET A 227 3.13 -0.68 -7.15
C MET A 227 2.22 0.56 -7.20
N MET A 228 0.92 0.39 -6.91
CA MET A 228 0.00 1.53 -6.84
C MET A 228 0.45 2.56 -5.81
N GLN A 229 0.93 2.11 -4.64
CA GLN A 229 1.45 2.98 -3.61
C GLN A 229 2.74 3.68 -4.06
N VAL A 230 3.67 3.01 -4.73
CA VAL A 230 4.88 3.65 -5.29
C VAL A 230 4.53 4.74 -6.29
N ILE A 231 3.60 4.46 -7.20
CA ILE A 231 3.11 5.44 -8.18
C ILE A 231 2.47 6.62 -7.44
N TYR A 232 1.56 6.34 -6.51
CA TYR A 232 0.87 7.35 -5.71
C TYR A 232 1.87 8.23 -4.94
N GLU A 233 2.83 7.63 -4.25
CA GLU A 233 3.81 8.33 -3.42
C GLU A 233 4.68 9.28 -4.24
N SER A 234 5.10 8.86 -5.43
CA SER A 234 5.90 9.70 -6.35
C SER A 234 5.17 11.00 -6.70
N PHE A 235 3.88 10.89 -7.03
CA PHE A 235 3.05 12.06 -7.31
C PHE A 235 2.69 12.86 -6.07
N PHE A 236 2.37 12.18 -4.99
CA PHE A 236 2.00 12.78 -3.73
C PHE A 236 3.10 13.70 -3.24
N ARG A 237 4.34 13.20 -3.18
CA ARG A 237 5.49 13.99 -2.73
C ARG A 237 5.80 15.17 -3.65
N ARG A 238 5.76 14.97 -4.97
CA ARG A 238 5.90 16.08 -5.94
C ARG A 238 4.86 17.18 -5.69
N ARG A 239 3.58 16.82 -5.62
CA ARG A 239 2.49 17.78 -5.40
C ARG A 239 2.61 18.48 -4.04
N MET A 240 3.08 17.79 -3.00
CA MET A 240 3.28 18.41 -1.70
C MET A 240 4.49 19.36 -1.71
N ARG A 241 5.60 19.02 -2.36
CA ARG A 241 6.72 19.97 -2.56
C ARG A 241 6.27 21.21 -3.33
N GLU A 242 5.47 21.07 -4.38
CA GLU A 242 4.88 22.20 -5.13
C GLU A 242 3.94 23.05 -4.23
N ARG A 243 3.11 22.40 -3.40
CA ARG A 243 2.17 23.09 -2.52
C ARG A 243 2.84 23.84 -1.37
N TYR A 244 3.83 23.23 -0.73
CA TYR A 244 4.45 23.77 0.48
C TYR A 244 5.74 24.57 0.19
N GLY A 245 6.36 24.38 -0.98
CA GLY A 245 7.61 25.05 -1.35
C GLY A 245 8.82 24.64 -0.49
N GLU A 246 8.76 23.48 0.14
CA GLU A 246 9.74 22.98 1.10
C GLU A 246 10.13 21.52 0.82
N GLU A 247 11.22 21.05 1.41
CA GLU A 247 11.64 19.64 1.38
C GLU A 247 10.71 18.74 2.21
N ASP A 248 10.71 17.44 1.90
CA ASP A 248 9.85 16.42 2.52
C ASP A 248 9.92 16.39 4.06
N GLU A 249 11.08 16.66 4.64
CA GLU A 249 11.27 16.69 6.10
C GLU A 249 10.57 17.85 6.82
N HIS A 250 10.17 18.89 6.09
CA HIS A 250 9.53 20.09 6.63
C HIS A 250 8.02 20.08 6.41
N TRP A 251 7.56 19.67 5.22
CA TRP A 251 6.13 19.69 4.92
C TRP A 251 5.37 18.45 5.42
N TYR A 252 6.04 17.30 5.56
CA TYR A 252 5.32 16.04 5.83
C TYR A 252 4.54 16.05 7.16
N ALA A 253 5.14 16.60 8.22
CA ALA A 253 4.45 16.78 9.51
C ALA A 253 3.24 17.73 9.40
N LYS A 254 3.35 18.82 8.63
CA LYS A 254 2.24 19.76 8.34
C LYS A 254 1.09 19.05 7.63
N TRP A 255 1.43 18.26 6.61
CA TRP A 255 0.44 17.47 5.88
C TRP A 255 -0.20 16.38 6.76
N LEU A 256 0.58 15.72 7.62
CA LEU A 256 0.05 14.73 8.57
C LEU A 256 -0.96 15.36 9.54
N ALA A 257 -0.65 16.54 10.10
CA ALA A 257 -1.56 17.28 10.97
C ALA A 257 -2.88 17.61 10.26
N ASP A 258 -2.78 18.13 9.02
CA ASP A 258 -3.93 18.39 8.16
C ASP A 258 -4.76 17.12 7.86
N ALA A 259 -4.10 16.00 7.56
CA ALA A 259 -4.76 14.73 7.28
C ALA A 259 -5.43 14.14 8.53
N PHE A 260 -4.79 14.27 9.69
CA PHE A 260 -5.30 13.81 10.97
C PHE A 260 -6.57 14.57 11.37
N LEU A 261 -6.57 15.90 11.28
CA LEU A 261 -7.75 16.71 11.59
C LEU A 261 -8.91 16.49 10.60
N ARG A 262 -8.62 16.28 9.31
CA ARG A 262 -9.65 15.81 8.35
C ARG A 262 -10.22 14.45 8.77
N GLY A 263 -9.36 13.55 9.24
CA GLY A 263 -9.77 12.25 9.79
C GLY A 263 -10.71 12.40 10.99
N ALA A 264 -10.43 13.33 11.92
CA ALA A 264 -11.29 13.61 13.06
C ALA A 264 -12.70 14.06 12.63
N ARG A 265 -12.78 14.95 11.63
CA ARG A 265 -14.08 15.35 11.04
C ARG A 265 -14.84 14.15 10.47
N SER A 266 -14.14 13.25 9.76
CA SER A 266 -14.76 12.02 9.21
C SER A 266 -15.24 11.08 10.32
N VAL A 267 -14.49 10.94 11.41
CA VAL A 267 -14.89 10.11 12.57
C VAL A 267 -16.16 10.66 13.21
N LEU A 268 -16.24 11.97 13.44
CA LEU A 268 -17.43 12.61 14.01
C LEU A 268 -18.66 12.40 13.12
N ALA A 269 -18.54 12.66 11.82
CA ALA A 269 -19.64 12.47 10.87
C ALA A 269 -20.10 11.01 10.79
N ALA A 270 -19.16 10.06 10.81
CA ALA A 270 -19.46 8.63 10.81
C ALA A 270 -20.14 8.18 12.12
N GLY A 271 -19.68 8.69 13.26
CA GLY A 271 -20.27 8.43 14.58
C GLY A 271 -21.72 8.93 14.68
N GLN A 272 -21.97 10.17 14.24
CA GLN A 272 -23.32 10.76 14.16
C GLN A 272 -24.27 9.93 13.28
N SER A 273 -23.73 9.37 12.20
CA SER A 273 -24.48 8.53 11.26
C SER A 273 -24.58 7.05 11.69
N LYS A 274 -23.98 6.67 12.82
CA LYS A 274 -23.87 5.28 13.31
C LYS A 274 -23.29 4.33 12.26
N MET A 275 -22.44 4.83 11.39
CA MET A 275 -21.81 4.03 10.34
C MET A 275 -20.69 3.18 10.94
N ARG A 276 -20.71 1.88 10.62
CA ARG A 276 -19.58 0.99 10.87
C ARG A 276 -18.67 1.00 9.66
N GLY A 277 -17.36 1.00 9.89
CA GLY A 277 -16.38 1.15 8.81
C GLY A 277 -15.11 0.36 9.05
N ILE A 278 -14.46 -0.03 7.96
CA ILE A 278 -13.14 -0.66 7.96
C ILE A 278 -12.14 0.28 7.27
N ILE A 279 -10.93 0.38 7.80
CA ILE A 279 -9.87 1.20 7.23
C ILE A 279 -9.24 0.45 6.06
N MET A 280 -9.43 0.96 4.84
CA MET A 280 -8.90 0.39 3.60
C MET A 280 -7.82 1.30 3.00
N THR A 281 -6.59 1.24 3.51
CA THR A 281 -5.57 2.28 3.25
C THR A 281 -4.24 1.79 2.66
N GLY A 282 -4.16 0.57 2.11
CA GLY A 282 -2.92 0.05 1.53
C GLY A 282 -2.42 0.79 0.29
N ARG A 283 -3.27 0.98 -0.73
CA ARG A 283 -2.86 1.32 -2.11
C ARG A 283 -2.70 2.80 -2.48
N ARG A 284 -3.18 3.73 -1.64
CA ARG A 284 -3.21 5.19 -1.90
C ARG A 284 -3.18 5.99 -0.60
N THR A 285 -2.19 5.75 0.25
CA THR A 285 -1.97 6.50 1.50
C THR A 285 -0.78 7.45 1.33
N GLY A 286 -0.68 8.51 2.13
CA GLY A 286 0.58 9.28 2.18
C GLY A 286 1.62 8.66 3.11
N GLY A 287 1.74 7.33 3.11
CA GLY A 287 2.75 6.58 3.86
C GLY A 287 2.23 5.79 5.07
N LEU A 288 3.11 4.94 5.63
CA LEU A 288 2.78 4.07 6.76
C LEU A 288 2.60 4.83 8.07
N ALA A 289 3.33 5.94 8.29
CA ALA A 289 3.16 6.75 9.49
C ALA A 289 1.70 7.21 9.66
N LEU A 290 1.07 7.69 8.57
CA LEU A 290 -0.35 8.03 8.57
C LEU A 290 -1.24 6.79 8.82
N MET A 291 -0.95 5.65 8.20
CA MET A 291 -1.76 4.43 8.38
C MET A 291 -1.77 3.96 9.83
N LEU A 292 -0.62 4.01 10.51
CA LEU A 292 -0.49 3.68 11.94
C LEU A 292 -1.34 4.62 12.81
N LEU A 293 -1.21 5.94 12.58
CA LEU A 293 -1.97 6.95 13.31
C LEU A 293 -3.48 6.81 13.08
N GLN A 294 -3.91 6.69 11.82
CA GLN A 294 -5.32 6.51 11.48
C GLN A 294 -5.89 5.23 12.08
N GLY A 295 -5.11 4.14 12.06
CA GLY A 295 -5.48 2.87 12.68
C GLY A 295 -5.83 3.03 14.15
N MET A 296 -4.92 3.62 14.93
CA MET A 296 -5.15 3.87 16.36
C MET A 296 -6.31 4.85 16.59
N PHE A 297 -6.28 5.98 15.91
CA PHE A 297 -7.24 7.07 16.13
C PHE A 297 -8.67 6.67 15.81
N ILE A 298 -8.91 6.04 14.66
CA ILE A 298 -10.26 5.65 14.25
C ILE A 298 -10.77 4.53 15.17
N HIS A 299 -9.92 3.56 15.54
CA HIS A 299 -10.33 2.47 16.42
C HIS A 299 -10.67 2.94 17.84
N SER A 300 -9.95 3.91 18.38
CA SER A 300 -10.28 4.50 19.69
C SER A 300 -11.51 5.40 19.62
N SER A 301 -11.62 6.22 18.57
CA SER A 301 -12.50 7.39 18.59
C SER A 301 -13.84 7.15 17.90
N LEU A 302 -13.92 6.19 16.97
CA LEU A 302 -15.15 5.86 16.27
C LEU A 302 -16.02 4.94 17.14
N LYS A 303 -16.74 5.55 18.08
CA LYS A 303 -17.65 4.87 19.01
C LYS A 303 -19.11 5.29 18.80
N ASP A 304 -20.06 4.43 19.18
CA ASP A 304 -21.46 4.81 19.31
C ASP A 304 -21.75 5.51 20.65
N ALA A 305 -23.00 5.93 20.88
CA ALA A 305 -23.40 6.60 22.11
C ALA A 305 -23.28 5.72 23.38
N ALA A 306 -23.18 4.40 23.24
CA ALA A 306 -22.95 3.46 24.32
C ALA A 306 -21.46 3.14 24.53
N GLY A 307 -20.57 3.76 23.74
CA GLY A 307 -19.12 3.54 23.79
C GLY A 307 -18.64 2.32 23.00
N ASN A 308 -19.51 1.64 22.24
CA ASN A 308 -19.11 0.48 21.46
C ASN A 308 -18.29 0.91 20.24
N CYS A 309 -17.24 0.15 19.91
CA CYS A 309 -16.43 0.42 18.74
C CYS A 309 -17.22 0.16 17.44
N LEU A 310 -17.34 1.19 16.61
CA LEU A 310 -17.95 1.10 15.27
C LEU A 310 -16.89 0.81 14.18
N SER A 311 -15.60 0.94 14.50
CA SER A 311 -14.52 0.46 13.63
C SER A 311 -14.53 -1.07 13.56
N LEU A 312 -14.56 -1.61 12.35
CA LEU A 312 -14.50 -3.04 12.07
C LEU A 312 -13.05 -3.55 11.97
N GLY A 313 -12.07 -2.64 11.88
CA GLY A 313 -10.66 -2.99 11.76
C GLY A 313 -9.91 -2.25 10.65
N THR A 314 -8.83 -2.87 10.19
CA THR A 314 -7.94 -2.37 9.13
C THR A 314 -7.62 -3.47 8.12
N SER A 315 -7.48 -3.10 6.85
CA SER A 315 -6.94 -4.01 5.84
C SER A 315 -5.42 -4.16 5.94
N SER A 316 -4.72 -3.25 6.61
CA SER A 316 -3.26 -3.29 6.62
C SER A 316 -2.69 -4.20 7.69
N VAL A 317 -2.19 -5.35 7.25
CA VAL A 317 -1.49 -6.32 8.11
C VAL A 317 -0.23 -5.73 8.72
N THR A 318 0.57 -5.03 7.91
CA THR A 318 1.81 -4.39 8.40
C THR A 318 1.52 -3.34 9.45
N ALA A 319 0.52 -2.47 9.25
CA ALA A 319 0.17 -1.46 10.24
C ALA A 319 -0.29 -2.12 11.56
N HIS A 320 -1.15 -3.13 11.49
CA HIS A 320 -1.60 -3.87 12.66
C HIS A 320 -0.42 -4.43 13.47
N TYR A 321 0.48 -5.19 12.81
CA TYR A 321 1.58 -5.84 13.52
C TYR A 321 2.64 -4.86 14.01
N TRP A 322 2.93 -3.80 13.27
CA TRP A 322 3.84 -2.77 13.75
C TRP A 322 3.31 -2.00 14.97
N LEU A 323 1.99 -1.77 15.05
CA LEU A 323 1.37 -1.23 16.27
C LEU A 323 1.49 -2.22 17.43
N LYS A 324 1.17 -3.50 17.21
CA LYS A 324 1.27 -4.57 18.22
C LYS A 324 2.71 -4.68 18.76
N ASP A 325 3.71 -4.60 17.89
CA ASP A 325 5.13 -4.67 18.24
C ASP A 325 5.64 -3.40 18.94
N ALA A 326 5.00 -2.25 18.69
CA ALA A 326 5.23 -1.02 19.44
C ALA A 326 4.54 -1.00 20.82
N GLY A 327 3.91 -2.11 21.23
CA GLY A 327 3.24 -2.22 22.54
C GLY A 327 1.86 -1.55 22.59
N VAL A 328 1.25 -1.27 21.45
CA VAL A 328 -0.12 -0.73 21.37
C VAL A 328 -1.11 -1.81 21.81
N THR A 329 -1.98 -1.47 22.75
CA THR A 329 -2.95 -2.39 23.37
C THR A 329 -4.21 -2.57 22.52
N GLY A 330 -5.01 -3.59 22.83
CA GLY A 330 -6.24 -3.93 22.08
C GLY A 330 -7.27 -2.81 21.94
N GLU A 331 -7.28 -1.84 22.86
CA GLU A 331 -8.16 -0.66 22.81
C GLU A 331 -7.83 0.26 21.61
N LEU A 332 -6.57 0.29 21.20
CA LEU A 332 -6.05 1.12 20.11
C LEU A 332 -5.66 0.30 18.87
N LEU A 333 -5.72 -1.03 18.96
CA LEU A 333 -5.26 -1.92 17.91
C LEU A 333 -6.47 -2.39 17.05
N PRO A 334 -6.68 -1.82 15.84
CA PRO A 334 -7.74 -2.30 14.96
C PRO A 334 -7.44 -3.74 14.53
N PRO A 335 -8.42 -4.68 14.61
CA PRO A 335 -8.22 -6.03 14.09
C PRO A 335 -7.98 -6.01 12.57
N VAL A 336 -7.26 -6.99 12.05
CA VAL A 336 -7.10 -7.15 10.60
C VAL A 336 -8.38 -7.71 9.98
N GLY A 337 -8.76 -7.19 8.81
CA GLY A 337 -9.97 -7.63 8.12
C GLY A 337 -9.93 -7.35 6.62
N GLY A 338 -10.65 -8.15 5.86
CA GLY A 338 -10.69 -8.06 4.40
C GLY A 338 -11.65 -9.06 3.79
N THR A 339 -12.12 -8.77 2.58
CA THR A 339 -12.90 -9.69 1.74
C THR A 339 -11.96 -10.42 0.78
N HIS A 340 -12.48 -11.11 -0.25
CA HIS A 340 -11.68 -11.39 -1.45
C HIS A 340 -11.74 -10.17 -2.40
N ALA A 341 -10.83 -10.12 -3.38
CA ALA A 341 -10.83 -9.10 -4.43
C ALA A 341 -11.26 -9.67 -5.79
N HIS A 342 -11.65 -8.79 -6.71
CA HIS A 342 -12.08 -9.17 -8.05
C HIS A 342 -11.00 -9.90 -8.86
N GLU A 343 -9.71 -9.73 -8.55
CA GLU A 343 -8.65 -10.46 -9.26
C GLU A 343 -8.83 -11.99 -9.17
N LEU A 344 -9.44 -12.49 -8.07
CA LEU A 344 -9.68 -13.91 -7.87
C LEU A 344 -10.64 -14.46 -8.93
N SER A 345 -11.79 -13.81 -9.10
CA SER A 345 -12.78 -14.21 -10.10
C SER A 345 -12.25 -13.97 -11.51
N MET A 346 -11.62 -12.82 -11.75
CA MET A 346 -10.98 -12.46 -13.01
C MET A 346 -10.02 -13.53 -13.54
N VAL A 347 -9.03 -13.93 -12.74
CA VAL A 347 -8.06 -14.95 -13.18
C VAL A 347 -8.71 -16.33 -13.26
N SER A 348 -9.63 -16.66 -12.35
CA SER A 348 -10.37 -17.93 -12.41
C SER A 348 -11.18 -18.06 -13.70
N SER A 349 -11.91 -17.02 -14.09
CA SER A 349 -12.68 -16.96 -15.34
C SER A 349 -11.79 -17.12 -16.57
N ALA A 350 -10.58 -16.54 -16.56
CA ALA A 350 -9.64 -16.69 -17.66
C ALA A 350 -9.04 -18.10 -17.75
N VAL A 351 -8.73 -18.73 -16.62
CA VAL A 351 -8.15 -20.08 -16.56
C VAL A 351 -9.20 -21.17 -16.80
N PHE A 352 -10.44 -20.91 -16.41
CA PHE A 352 -11.57 -21.84 -16.54
C PHE A 352 -12.67 -21.30 -17.45
N ALA A 353 -12.30 -20.62 -18.55
CA ALA A 353 -13.25 -20.01 -19.48
C ALA A 353 -14.33 -20.99 -19.98
N GLU A 354 -14.00 -22.27 -20.13
CA GLU A 354 -14.97 -23.31 -20.52
C GLU A 354 -16.08 -23.54 -19.48
N LEU A 355 -15.78 -23.38 -18.19
CA LEU A 355 -16.76 -23.51 -17.12
C LEU A 355 -17.68 -22.29 -17.07
N ASP A 356 -17.13 -21.08 -17.23
CA ASP A 356 -17.93 -19.84 -17.27
C ASP A 356 -18.88 -19.81 -18.48
N ASN A 357 -18.40 -20.24 -19.64
CA ASN A 357 -19.22 -20.34 -20.85
C ASN A 357 -20.37 -21.34 -20.69
N LYS A 358 -20.16 -22.45 -19.97
CA LYS A 358 -21.21 -23.45 -19.68
C LYS A 358 -22.18 -23.00 -18.58
N ALA A 359 -21.72 -22.20 -17.63
CA ALA A 359 -22.54 -21.67 -16.54
C ALA A 359 -23.38 -20.45 -16.96
N GLY A 360 -23.29 -19.99 -18.22
CA GLY A 360 -24.07 -18.85 -18.73
C GLY A 360 -23.70 -17.51 -18.09
N SER A 361 -22.55 -17.43 -17.40
CA SER A 361 -22.15 -16.28 -16.61
C SER A 361 -21.14 -15.44 -17.38
N GLY A 362 -21.61 -14.74 -18.42
CA GLY A 362 -20.77 -13.85 -19.21
C GLY A 362 -20.45 -12.54 -18.48
N TRP A 363 -19.43 -12.51 -17.62
CA TRP A 363 -18.87 -11.25 -17.12
C TRP A 363 -17.34 -11.29 -16.92
N LEU A 364 -16.69 -10.21 -17.37
CA LEU A 364 -15.29 -9.76 -17.22
C LEU A 364 -14.21 -10.29 -18.19
N TRP A 365 -13.70 -9.35 -19.00
CA TRP A 365 -12.51 -9.51 -19.83
C TRP A 365 -11.23 -9.38 -18.99
N VAL A 366 -10.41 -10.44 -18.98
CA VAL A 366 -9.02 -10.44 -18.49
C VAL A 366 -8.14 -10.93 -19.62
N GLN A 367 -7.09 -10.17 -19.93
CA GLN A 367 -6.10 -10.57 -20.92
C GLN A 367 -5.03 -11.44 -20.24
N CYS A 368 -5.36 -12.71 -19.98
CA CYS A 368 -4.35 -13.71 -19.59
C CYS A 368 -3.59 -14.15 -20.84
N LEU A 369 -2.30 -13.81 -20.91
CA LEU A 369 -1.41 -14.34 -21.95
C LEU A 369 -0.96 -15.73 -21.51
N PHE A 370 -1.58 -16.76 -22.08
CA PHE A 370 -1.07 -18.13 -22.00
C PHE A 370 0.11 -18.27 -22.98
N PRO A 371 1.23 -18.91 -22.60
CA PRO A 371 2.22 -19.32 -23.58
C PRO A 371 1.53 -20.24 -24.61
N PRO A 372 1.90 -20.15 -25.91
CA PRO A 372 1.34 -21.04 -26.92
C PRO A 372 1.56 -22.49 -26.49
N LYS A 373 0.49 -23.30 -26.52
CA LYS A 373 0.62 -24.76 -26.34
C LYS A 373 1.63 -25.24 -27.38
N MET A 374 2.78 -25.75 -26.92
CA MET A 374 3.63 -26.55 -27.78
C MET A 374 2.82 -27.80 -28.14
N ALA A 375 2.45 -27.89 -29.42
CA ALA A 375 1.78 -29.04 -30.02
C ALA A 375 2.79 -30.19 -30.21
#